data_AF-U7H1D9-F1
#
_entry.id   AF-U7H1D9-F1
#
_cell.length_a   1.000
_cell.length_b   1.000
_cell.length_c   1.000
_cell.angle_alpha   90.00
_cell.angle_beta   90.00
_cell.angle_gamma   90.00
#
_symmetry.space_group_name_H-M   'P 1'
#
loop_
_entity.id
_entity.type
_entity.pdbx_description
1 polymer ?
#
loop_
_entity_poly.entity_id
_entity_poly.type
_entity_poly.pdbx_seq_one_letter_code
_entity_poly.pdbx_strand_id
1 'polypeptide(L)'
;MKVKMKKNIFLIVLTLFLSSFSLVACGNSKNTAKQEANNSQQNVNSLFEKAQNLFDQDKYEDAYKIFKQLADQGDAKAQNALGNGYQHGFWGNVDFDNAIYWYNKAIEKNEPHAAYNLASLYEKGNGVKQDFDLAYAYYTLAKEFGLDVAQKKLLELDSKVVKENIRILKNGDNIQIAIDDPSSKWEIMDEEDYLKKNGR
;
A
#
# COMPACT_ATOMS: atom_id res chain seq x y z
N MET A 1 9.33 -52.11 -47.85
CA MET A 1 10.60 -51.90 -47.11
C MET A 1 10.30 -52.02 -45.61
N LYS A 2 11.04 -52.90 -44.91
CA LYS A 2 11.27 -53.05 -43.45
C LYS A 2 10.37 -52.22 -42.51
N VAL A 3 9.42 -52.80 -41.76
CA VAL A 3 9.56 -53.47 -40.43
C VAL A 3 10.43 -52.71 -39.43
N LYS A 4 9.81 -52.23 -38.33
CA LYS A 4 10.10 -52.56 -36.90
C LYS A 4 9.57 -51.45 -35.97
N MET A 5 8.58 -51.77 -35.13
CA MET A 5 8.74 -52.01 -33.67
C MET A 5 8.63 -50.71 -32.85
N LYS A 6 8.02 -50.63 -31.67
CA LYS A 6 7.54 -51.61 -30.67
C LYS A 6 6.66 -50.79 -29.70
N LYS A 7 5.48 -51.31 -29.33
CA LYS A 7 5.15 -51.87 -27.99
C LYS A 7 5.14 -50.86 -26.84
N ASN A 8 3.96 -50.62 -26.28
CA ASN A 8 3.58 -51.05 -24.91
C ASN A 8 2.18 -50.47 -24.61
N ILE A 9 1.12 -51.22 -24.90
CA ILE A 9 0.48 -52.20 -23.98
C ILE A 9 -0.36 -51.46 -22.92
N PHE A 10 -1.60 -51.26 -23.35
CA PHE A 10 -2.83 -51.25 -22.59
C PHE A 10 -2.91 -52.50 -21.67
N LEU A 11 -3.57 -52.37 -20.52
CA LEU A 11 -3.89 -53.39 -19.49
C LEU A 11 -2.80 -53.79 -18.48
N ILE A 12 -2.93 -53.28 -17.24
CA ILE A 12 -2.77 -54.03 -15.98
C ILE A 12 -3.87 -53.51 -15.03
N VAL A 13 -5.05 -54.15 -15.03
CA VAL A 13 -5.52 -55.12 -14.02
C VAL A 13 -5.84 -54.47 -12.67
N LEU A 14 -7.15 -54.28 -12.47
CA LEU A 14 -7.85 -54.10 -11.21
C LEU A 14 -7.60 -55.31 -10.30
N THR A 15 -6.83 -55.12 -9.22
CA THR A 15 -6.89 -55.99 -8.04
C THR A 15 -6.92 -55.14 -6.79
N LEU A 16 -8.08 -55.14 -6.13
CA LEU A 16 -8.25 -54.71 -4.74
C LEU A 16 -7.53 -55.71 -3.83
N PHE A 17 -6.53 -55.25 -3.07
CA PHE A 17 -6.21 -55.81 -1.76
C PHE A 17 -5.76 -54.68 -0.84
N LEU A 18 -6.51 -54.50 0.23
CA LEU A 18 -6.24 -53.56 1.31
C LEU A 18 -4.93 -53.90 2.02
N SER A 19 -4.03 -52.93 2.15
CA SER A 19 -3.31 -52.70 3.40
C SER A 19 -2.79 -51.25 3.44
N SER A 20 -3.47 -50.47 4.28
CA SER A 20 -2.94 -49.32 5.04
C SER A 20 -1.81 -48.51 4.40
N PHE A 21 -2.15 -47.41 3.72
CA PHE A 21 -1.43 -46.14 3.86
C PHE A 21 -2.37 -44.99 3.48
N SER A 22 -2.36 -43.97 4.33
CA SER A 22 -3.47 -43.05 4.57
C SER A 22 -3.96 -42.25 3.35
N LEU A 23 -5.28 -42.29 3.18
CA LEU A 23 -6.06 -41.31 2.44
C LEU A 23 -6.02 -39.98 3.22
N VAL A 24 -5.07 -39.09 2.93
CA VAL A 24 -5.17 -37.68 3.38
C VAL A 24 -5.83 -36.89 2.26
N ALA A 25 -7.03 -36.43 2.58
CA ALA A 25 -7.95 -35.71 1.74
C ALA A 25 -7.32 -34.44 1.13
N CYS A 26 -7.44 -34.31 -0.18
CA CYS A 26 -7.20 -33.06 -0.92
C CYS A 26 -8.21 -31.93 -0.56
N GLY A 27 -9.08 -32.15 0.44
CA GLY A 27 -10.10 -31.20 0.91
C GLY A 27 -9.70 -30.32 2.11
N ASN A 28 -8.64 -30.66 2.87
CA ASN A 28 -8.30 -29.97 4.13
C ASN A 28 -7.30 -28.81 4.00
N SER A 29 -6.51 -28.75 2.93
CA SER A 29 -5.45 -27.72 2.77
C SER A 29 -6.02 -26.31 2.53
N LYS A 30 -7.15 -26.18 1.83
CA LYS A 30 -7.78 -24.87 1.56
C LYS A 30 -8.49 -24.28 2.79
N ASN A 31 -8.96 -25.14 3.69
CA ASN A 31 -9.69 -24.70 4.89
C ASN A 31 -8.74 -24.26 6.02
N THR A 32 -7.61 -24.96 6.16
CA THR A 32 -6.52 -24.63 7.11
C THR A 32 -5.82 -23.32 6.75
N ALA A 33 -5.41 -23.12 5.50
CA ALA A 33 -4.80 -21.86 5.05
C ALA A 33 -5.74 -20.64 5.22
N LYS A 34 -7.05 -20.83 4.98
CA LYS A 34 -8.06 -19.78 5.19
C LYS A 34 -8.25 -19.48 6.68
N GLN A 35 -8.20 -20.49 7.54
CA GLN A 35 -8.32 -20.34 8.98
C GLN A 35 -7.08 -19.67 9.61
N GLU A 36 -5.88 -20.01 9.14
CA GLU A 36 -4.63 -19.35 9.53
C GLU A 36 -4.58 -17.88 9.08
N ALA A 37 -5.02 -17.58 7.86
CA ALA A 37 -5.15 -16.20 7.37
C ALA A 37 -6.17 -15.40 8.21
N ASN A 38 -7.31 -16.00 8.54
CA ASN A 38 -8.31 -15.37 9.41
C ASN A 38 -7.78 -15.09 10.81
N ASN A 39 -7.08 -16.05 11.42
CA ASN A 39 -6.48 -15.89 12.75
C ASN A 39 -5.37 -14.82 12.74
N SER A 40 -4.57 -14.77 11.68
CA SER A 40 -3.53 -13.75 11.49
C SER A 40 -4.13 -12.35 11.35
N GLN A 41 -5.20 -12.20 10.57
CA GLN A 41 -5.90 -10.93 10.42
C GLN A 41 -6.61 -10.49 11.70
N GLN A 42 -7.20 -11.41 12.45
CA GLN A 42 -7.79 -11.11 13.77
C GLN A 42 -6.73 -10.62 14.76
N ASN A 43 -5.54 -11.22 14.73
CA ASN A 43 -4.42 -10.76 15.54
C ASN A 43 -3.97 -9.34 15.15
N VAL A 44 -3.83 -9.05 13.85
CA VAL A 44 -3.47 -7.70 13.35
C VAL A 44 -4.48 -6.66 13.82
N ASN A 45 -5.79 -6.90 13.65
CA ASN A 45 -6.81 -5.94 14.08
C ASN A 45 -6.76 -5.67 15.59
N SER A 46 -6.65 -6.72 16.40
CA SER A 46 -6.58 -6.58 17.86
C SER A 46 -5.31 -5.84 18.33
N LEU A 47 -4.17 -6.06 17.66
CA LEU A 47 -2.92 -5.34 17.93
C LEU A 47 -3.04 -3.87 17.53
N PHE A 48 -3.68 -3.58 16.40
CA PHE A 48 -3.89 -2.21 15.94
C PHE A 48 -4.77 -1.42 16.90
N GLU A 49 -5.88 -1.99 17.36
CA GLU A 49 -6.75 -1.39 18.39
C GLU A 49 -6.00 -1.18 19.71
N LYS A 50 -5.14 -2.13 20.11
CA LYS A 50 -4.28 -1.97 21.28
C LYS A 50 -3.32 -0.79 21.11
N ALA A 51 -2.71 -0.63 19.93
CA ALA A 51 -1.80 0.49 19.64
C ALA A 51 -2.54 1.84 19.70
N GLN A 52 -3.75 1.91 19.15
CA GLN A 52 -4.60 3.11 19.24
C GLN A 52 -4.95 3.45 20.69
N ASN A 53 -5.38 2.47 21.48
CA ASN A 53 -5.71 2.70 22.89
C ASN A 53 -4.50 3.19 23.71
N LEU A 54 -3.29 2.72 23.38
CA LEU A 54 -2.05 3.22 23.99
C LEU A 54 -1.76 4.65 23.55
N PHE A 55 -1.94 4.94 22.26
CA PHE A 55 -1.79 6.28 21.71
C PHE A 55 -2.74 7.28 22.38
N ASP A 56 -4.02 6.93 22.54
CA ASP A 56 -5.04 7.75 23.19
C ASP A 56 -4.78 7.96 24.70
N GLN A 57 -3.92 7.13 25.30
CA GLN A 57 -3.44 7.25 26.69
C GLN A 57 -2.10 7.99 26.79
N ASP A 58 -1.65 8.64 25.71
CA ASP A 58 -0.34 9.30 25.61
C ASP A 58 0.87 8.36 25.83
N LYS A 59 0.68 7.04 25.69
CA LYS A 59 1.74 6.03 25.79
C LYS A 59 2.39 5.82 24.43
N TYR A 60 2.97 6.89 23.89
CA TYR A 60 3.44 6.93 22.50
C TYR A 60 4.55 5.92 22.21
N GLU A 61 5.50 5.68 23.14
CA GLU A 61 6.58 4.72 22.90
C GLU A 61 6.07 3.27 22.74
N ASP A 62 5.08 2.89 23.54
CA ASP A 62 4.47 1.56 23.46
C ASP A 62 3.57 1.42 22.23
N ALA A 63 2.82 2.46 21.89
CA ALA A 63 2.04 2.52 20.66
C ALA A 63 2.95 2.41 19.43
N TYR A 64 4.08 3.13 19.41
CA TYR A 64 5.06 3.10 18.34
C TYR A 64 5.58 1.69 18.08
N LYS A 65 5.97 0.94 19.12
CA LYS A 65 6.49 -0.43 18.98
C LYS A 65 5.50 -1.32 18.23
N ILE A 66 4.21 -1.21 18.55
CA ILE A 66 3.17 -2.02 17.92
C ILE A 66 2.87 -1.52 16.50
N PHE A 67 2.71 -0.21 16.28
CA PHE A 67 2.53 0.32 14.93
C PHE A 67 3.70 -0.02 14.02
N LYS A 68 4.94 0.05 14.52
CA LYS A 68 6.13 -0.34 13.76
C LYS A 68 6.11 -1.81 13.38
N GLN A 69 5.79 -2.69 14.33
CA GLN A 69 5.64 -4.12 14.05
C GLN A 69 4.61 -4.39 12.95
N LEU A 70 3.43 -3.77 13.03
CA LEU A 70 2.36 -3.95 12.04
C LEU A 70 2.73 -3.36 10.67
N ALA A 71 3.36 -2.18 10.67
CA ALA A 71 3.80 -1.51 9.45
C ALA A 71 4.88 -2.31 8.71
N ASP A 72 5.79 -2.95 9.44
CA ASP A 72 6.82 -3.85 8.89
C ASP A 72 6.23 -5.15 8.32
N GLN A 73 5.04 -5.54 8.80
CA GLN A 73 4.25 -6.63 8.23
C GLN A 73 3.40 -6.18 7.03
N GLY A 74 3.45 -4.90 6.66
CA GLY A 74 2.74 -4.34 5.51
C GLY A 74 1.32 -3.88 5.81
N ASP A 75 0.94 -3.72 7.08
CA ASP A 75 -0.37 -3.15 7.43
C ASP A 75 -0.42 -1.65 7.05
N ALA A 76 -1.26 -1.33 6.07
CA ALA A 76 -1.30 0.00 5.47
C ALA A 76 -1.79 1.09 6.45
N LYS A 77 -2.68 0.72 7.39
CA LYS A 77 -3.19 1.64 8.41
C LYS A 77 -2.10 1.98 9.43
N ALA A 78 -1.30 0.99 9.83
CA ALA A 78 -0.15 1.17 10.71
C ALA A 78 0.95 2.00 10.03
N GLN A 79 1.21 1.79 8.73
CA GLN A 79 2.10 2.65 7.95
C GLN A 79 1.61 4.10 7.93
N ASN A 80 0.32 4.33 7.67
CA ASN A 80 -0.26 5.68 7.78
C ASN A 80 -0.15 6.27 9.19
N ALA A 81 -0.36 5.47 10.24
CA ALA A 81 -0.24 5.91 11.64
C ALA A 81 1.21 6.30 11.98
N LEU A 82 2.21 5.55 11.49
CA LEU A 82 3.61 5.94 11.63
C LEU A 82 3.88 7.27 10.95
N GLY A 83 3.43 7.44 9.71
CA GLY A 83 3.59 8.69 8.96
C GLY A 83 2.99 9.88 9.71
N ASN A 84 1.77 9.72 10.24
CA ASN A 84 1.09 10.74 11.03
C ASN A 84 1.84 11.09 12.33
N GLY A 85 2.37 10.09 13.02
CA GLY A 85 3.12 10.35 14.24
C GLY A 85 4.48 11.01 14.01
N TYR A 86 5.16 10.73 12.89
CA TYR A 86 6.35 11.50 12.51
C TYR A 86 6.01 12.94 12.10
N GLN A 87 4.91 13.14 11.35
CA GLN A 87 4.45 14.47 10.95
C GLN A 87 4.17 15.38 12.16
N HIS A 88 3.61 14.84 13.25
CA HIS A 88 3.21 15.61 14.43
C HIS A 88 4.16 15.46 15.62
N GLY A 89 5.22 14.68 15.50
CA GLY A 89 6.22 14.47 16.55
C GLY A 89 5.78 13.55 17.69
N PHE A 90 4.76 12.71 17.51
CA PHE A 90 4.35 11.73 18.52
C PHE A 90 5.42 10.66 18.78
N TRP A 91 6.32 10.43 17.82
CA TRP A 91 7.45 9.48 17.95
C TRP A 91 8.75 10.15 18.38
N GLY A 92 8.68 11.34 18.99
CA GLY A 92 9.83 12.12 19.43
C GLY A 92 9.79 13.55 18.90
N ASN A 93 10.49 13.80 17.80
CA ASN A 93 10.45 15.09 17.10
C ASN A 93 9.69 14.96 15.78
N VAL A 94 9.26 16.10 15.25
CA VAL A 94 8.73 16.17 13.88
C VAL A 94 9.81 15.71 12.90
N ASP A 95 9.44 14.80 12.00
CA ASP A 95 10.31 14.24 10.98
C ASP A 95 9.49 14.03 9.70
N PHE A 96 9.57 14.98 8.77
CA PHE A 96 8.77 14.92 7.55
C PHE A 96 9.29 13.87 6.55
N ASP A 97 10.59 13.58 6.54
CA ASP A 97 11.17 12.59 5.64
C ASP A 97 10.63 11.19 5.97
N ASN A 98 10.62 10.84 7.26
CA ASN A 98 9.99 9.60 7.72
C ASN A 98 8.47 9.63 7.52
N ALA A 99 7.81 10.77 7.68
CA ALA A 99 6.38 10.88 7.41
C ALA A 99 6.04 10.53 5.96
N ILE A 100 6.76 11.15 5.01
CA ILE A 100 6.61 10.93 3.56
C ILE A 100 6.91 9.48 3.21
N TYR A 101 8.00 8.92 3.72
CA TYR A 101 8.36 7.51 3.52
C TYR A 101 7.20 6.57 3.89
N TRP A 102 6.64 6.72 5.10
CA TRP A 102 5.58 5.85 5.58
C TRP A 102 4.24 6.09 4.87
N TYR A 103 3.94 7.32 4.47
CA TYR A 103 2.77 7.59 3.63
C TYR A 103 2.89 6.94 2.26
N ASN A 104 4.04 7.05 1.60
CA ASN A 104 4.27 6.40 0.31
C ASN A 104 4.10 4.87 0.41
N LYS A 105 4.63 4.24 1.46
CA LYS A 105 4.42 2.80 1.74
C LYS A 105 2.94 2.43 1.90
N ALA A 106 2.17 3.25 2.62
CA ALA A 106 0.74 3.04 2.79
C ALA A 106 -0.06 3.26 1.49
N ILE A 107 0.34 4.23 0.66
CA ILE A 107 -0.25 4.52 -0.66
C ILE A 107 -0.04 3.35 -1.63
N GLU A 108 1.11 2.67 -1.59
CA GLU A 108 1.35 1.45 -2.38
C GLU A 108 0.26 0.39 -2.13
N LYS A 109 -0.26 0.34 -0.89
CA LYS A 109 -1.34 -0.54 -0.43
C LYS A 109 -2.74 0.07 -0.48
N ASN A 110 -2.91 1.18 -1.20
CA ASN A 110 -4.18 1.90 -1.38
C ASN A 110 -4.78 2.50 -0.09
N GLU A 111 -3.96 2.90 0.89
CA GLU A 111 -4.52 3.52 2.09
C GLU A 111 -4.96 4.97 1.80
N PRO A 112 -6.27 5.27 1.80
CA PRO A 112 -6.80 6.58 1.43
C PRO A 112 -6.24 7.73 2.27
N HIS A 113 -6.11 7.52 3.59
CA HIS A 113 -5.67 8.56 4.52
C HIS A 113 -4.21 8.93 4.32
N ALA A 114 -3.36 8.01 3.87
CA ALA A 114 -1.96 8.30 3.58
C ALA A 114 -1.82 9.23 2.38
N ALA A 115 -2.54 8.98 1.30
CA ALA A 115 -2.59 9.88 0.13
C ALA A 115 -3.08 11.28 0.53
N TYR A 116 -4.12 11.36 1.37
CA TYR A 116 -4.64 12.63 1.87
C TYR A 116 -3.62 13.39 2.74
N ASN A 117 -2.90 12.68 3.61
CA ASN A 117 -1.92 13.30 4.49
C ASN A 117 -0.71 13.81 3.68
N LEU A 118 -0.20 13.02 2.74
CA LEU A 118 0.88 13.44 1.84
C LEU A 118 0.46 14.64 0.98
N ALA A 119 -0.77 14.65 0.46
CA ALA A 119 -1.33 15.81 -0.23
C ALA A 119 -1.30 17.07 0.65
N SER A 120 -1.62 16.96 1.94
CA SER A 120 -1.56 18.10 2.87
C SER A 120 -0.14 18.60 3.11
N LEU A 121 0.89 17.74 3.03
CA LEU A 121 2.28 18.17 3.15
C LEU A 121 2.66 19.06 1.97
N TYR A 122 2.33 18.64 0.75
CA TYR A 122 2.51 19.44 -0.46
C TYR A 122 1.65 20.71 -0.50
N GLU A 123 0.39 20.64 -0.03
CA GLU A 123 -0.49 21.82 0.06
C GLU A 123 0.12 22.90 0.95
N LYS A 124 0.77 22.51 2.04
CA LYS A 124 1.29 23.44 3.07
C LYS A 124 2.78 23.74 2.93
N GLY A 125 3.53 22.95 2.18
CA GLY A 125 4.98 23.02 2.12
C GLY A 125 5.67 22.55 3.41
N ASN A 126 5.12 21.51 4.06
CA ASN A 126 5.67 20.96 5.30
C ASN A 126 6.67 19.85 4.99
N GLY A 127 7.96 20.11 5.21
CA GLY A 127 9.03 19.15 4.89
C GLY A 127 9.35 19.00 3.41
N VAL A 128 8.53 19.59 2.54
CA VAL A 128 8.70 19.66 1.09
C VAL A 128 8.40 21.08 0.64
N LYS A 129 8.82 21.45 -0.57
CA LYS A 129 8.34 22.70 -1.17
C LYS A 129 6.85 22.60 -1.47
N GLN A 130 6.12 23.69 -1.23
CA GLN A 130 4.70 23.75 -1.54
C GLN A 130 4.46 23.51 -3.04
N ASP A 131 3.50 22.64 -3.34
CA ASP A 131 3.14 22.23 -4.68
C ASP A 131 1.65 21.91 -4.75
N PHE A 132 0.86 22.82 -5.34
CA PHE A 132 -0.58 22.63 -5.43
C PHE A 132 -0.98 21.56 -6.45
N ASP A 133 -0.20 21.36 -7.51
CA ASP A 133 -0.51 20.38 -8.54
C ASP A 133 -0.27 18.96 -8.01
N LEU A 134 0.84 18.73 -7.26
CA LEU A 134 1.05 17.47 -6.54
C LEU A 134 0.02 17.24 -5.43
N ALA A 135 -0.28 18.28 -4.64
CA ALA A 135 -1.32 18.17 -3.61
C ALA A 135 -2.67 17.75 -4.23
N TYR A 136 -3.05 18.36 -5.35
CA TYR A 136 -4.28 18.01 -6.07
C TYR A 136 -4.25 16.58 -6.61
N ALA A 137 -3.12 16.13 -7.17
CA ALA A 137 -2.95 14.76 -7.66
C ALA A 137 -3.09 13.72 -6.54
N TYR A 138 -2.45 13.94 -5.38
CA TYR A 138 -2.58 13.05 -4.22
C TYR A 138 -3.97 13.10 -3.56
N TYR A 139 -4.63 14.26 -3.51
CA TYR A 139 -6.04 14.32 -3.07
C TYR A 139 -6.99 13.58 -4.01
N THR A 140 -6.71 13.64 -5.32
CA THR A 140 -7.46 12.86 -6.32
C THR A 140 -7.26 11.36 -6.07
N LEU A 141 -6.02 10.93 -5.83
CA LEU A 141 -5.70 9.55 -5.49
C LEU A 141 -6.39 9.09 -4.19
N ALA A 142 -6.41 9.93 -3.15
CA ALA A 142 -7.12 9.64 -1.90
C ALA A 142 -8.62 9.38 -2.14
N LYS A 143 -9.24 10.20 -2.99
CA LYS A 143 -10.64 10.00 -3.41
C LYS A 143 -10.81 8.72 -4.22
N GLU A 144 -9.90 8.41 -5.15
CA GLU A 144 -9.92 7.15 -5.91
C GLU A 144 -9.81 5.91 -5.00
N PHE A 145 -9.10 6.01 -3.87
CA PHE A 145 -9.06 4.98 -2.83
C PHE A 145 -10.29 4.96 -1.90
N GLY A 146 -11.28 5.85 -2.13
CA GLY A 146 -12.55 5.87 -1.41
C GLY A 146 -12.67 6.93 -0.32
N LEU A 147 -11.77 7.93 -0.26
CA LEU A 147 -11.86 9.02 0.72
C LEU A 147 -12.66 10.21 0.21
N ASP A 148 -13.97 10.18 0.39
CA ASP A 148 -14.86 11.25 -0.10
C ASP A 148 -14.57 12.63 0.49
N VAL A 149 -14.03 12.70 1.71
CA VAL A 149 -13.65 14.00 2.34
C VAL A 149 -12.56 14.74 1.56
N ALA A 150 -11.79 14.06 0.72
CA ALA A 150 -10.83 14.69 -0.19
C ALA A 150 -11.50 15.59 -1.24
N GLN A 151 -12.78 15.36 -1.57
CA GLN A 151 -13.52 16.18 -2.55
C GLN A 151 -13.56 17.66 -2.14
N LYS A 152 -13.69 17.95 -0.84
CA LYS A 152 -13.69 19.33 -0.36
C LYS A 152 -12.35 20.01 -0.67
N LYS A 153 -11.24 19.30 -0.45
CA LYS A 153 -9.89 19.79 -0.75
C LYS A 153 -9.66 20.01 -2.23
N LEU A 154 -10.17 19.12 -3.09
CA LEU A 154 -10.10 19.29 -4.55
C LEU A 154 -10.81 20.57 -5.00
N LEU A 155 -12.00 20.86 -4.45
CA LEU A 155 -12.72 22.11 -4.76
C LEU A 155 -11.99 23.36 -4.27
N GLU A 156 -11.38 23.30 -3.09
CA GLU A 156 -10.57 24.40 -2.54
C GLU A 156 -9.34 24.71 -3.41
N LEU A 157 -8.73 23.69 -4.01
CA LEU A 157 -7.51 23.80 -4.81
C LEU A 157 -7.75 24.07 -6.30
N ASP A 158 -8.97 23.89 -6.84
CA ASP A 158 -9.25 24.04 -8.28
C ASP A 158 -8.86 25.42 -8.85
N SER A 159 -8.89 26.46 -8.02
CA SER A 159 -8.46 27.83 -8.40
C SER A 159 -6.95 28.10 -8.26
N LYS A 160 -6.21 27.19 -7.61
CA LYS A 160 -4.77 27.34 -7.31
C LYS A 160 -3.87 26.48 -8.20
N VAL A 161 -4.42 25.40 -8.74
CA VAL A 161 -3.69 24.49 -9.63
C VAL A 161 -3.53 25.09 -11.01
N VAL A 162 -2.39 24.82 -11.65
CA VAL A 162 -2.14 25.17 -13.05
C VAL A 162 -2.61 24.02 -13.96
N LYS A 163 -3.42 23.07 -13.45
CA LYS A 163 -3.96 21.91 -14.20
C LYS A 163 -2.91 21.29 -15.15
N GLU A 164 -1.67 21.19 -14.70
CA GLU A 164 -0.80 20.15 -15.25
C GLU A 164 -1.55 18.84 -14.96
N ASN A 165 -1.82 18.03 -15.98
CA ASN A 165 -2.49 16.75 -15.74
C ASN A 165 -1.45 15.80 -15.12
N ILE A 166 -1.14 16.02 -13.85
CA ILE A 166 -0.30 15.17 -13.04
C ILE A 166 -1.15 14.00 -12.59
N ARG A 167 -0.65 12.80 -12.84
CA ARG A 167 -1.24 11.56 -12.34
C ARG A 167 -0.21 10.80 -11.53
N ILE A 168 -0.62 10.39 -10.33
CA ILE A 168 0.16 9.47 -9.52
C ILE A 168 -0.05 8.06 -10.05
N LEU A 169 1.02 7.41 -10.50
CA LEU A 169 1.05 6.04 -10.96
C LEU A 169 1.66 5.14 -9.89
N LYS A 170 1.10 3.93 -9.77
CA LYS A 170 1.68 2.88 -8.94
C LYS A 170 2.34 1.83 -9.83
N ASN A 171 3.61 1.54 -9.59
CA ASN A 171 4.35 0.52 -10.31
C ASN A 171 5.08 -0.40 -9.33
N GLY A 172 4.43 -1.49 -8.93
CA GLY A 172 4.91 -2.36 -7.86
C GLY A 172 4.97 -1.62 -6.51
N ASP A 173 6.15 -1.60 -5.89
CA ASP A 173 6.42 -0.92 -4.62
C ASP A 173 6.93 0.53 -4.81
N ASN A 174 6.73 1.10 -6.00
CA ASN A 174 7.16 2.47 -6.32
C ASN A 174 5.97 3.33 -6.75
N ILE A 175 6.00 4.58 -6.31
CA ILE A 175 5.10 5.64 -6.76
C ILE A 175 5.84 6.46 -7.82
N GLN A 176 5.22 6.66 -8.98
CA GLN A 176 5.75 7.44 -10.08
C GLN A 176 4.79 8.58 -10.41
N ILE A 177 5.33 9.65 -10.96
CA ILE A 177 4.56 10.81 -11.40
C ILE A 177 4.53 10.79 -12.91
N ALA A 178 3.32 10.77 -13.46
CA ALA A 178 3.10 10.93 -14.89
C ALA A 178 2.56 12.33 -15.15
N ILE A 179 3.24 13.06 -16.03
CA ILE A 179 2.83 14.40 -16.46
C ILE A 179 2.33 14.28 -17.89
N ASP A 180 1.12 14.76 -18.15
CA ASP A 180 0.62 14.91 -19.53
C ASP A 180 1.33 16.08 -20.20
N ASP A 181 2.07 15.77 -21.26
CA ASP A 181 2.56 16.77 -22.19
C ASP A 181 1.49 16.95 -23.28
N PRO A 182 0.98 18.18 -23.52
CA PRO A 182 0.12 18.50 -24.65
C PRO A 182 0.66 18.03 -26.02
N SER A 183 1.96 17.72 -26.13
CA SER A 183 2.61 17.17 -27.33
C SER A 183 2.54 15.64 -27.52
N SER A 184 1.80 14.93 -26.64
CA SER A 184 1.31 13.53 -26.81
C SER A 184 2.21 12.35 -26.43
N LYS A 185 3.05 12.46 -25.39
CA LYS A 185 3.51 11.28 -24.62
C LYS A 185 3.60 11.61 -23.13
N TRP A 186 3.06 10.76 -22.27
CA TRP A 186 3.25 10.85 -20.82
C TRP A 186 4.74 10.74 -20.50
N GLU A 187 5.29 11.75 -19.83
CA GLU A 187 6.60 11.67 -19.23
C GLU A 187 6.45 11.07 -17.83
N ILE A 188 7.07 9.91 -17.61
CA ILE A 188 7.04 9.20 -16.33
C ILE A 188 8.37 9.44 -15.65
N MET A 189 8.32 9.95 -14.42
CA MET A 189 9.50 10.20 -13.59
C MET A 189 9.19 9.85 -12.14
N ASP A 190 10.23 9.76 -11.31
CA ASP A 190 10.03 9.69 -9.87
C ASP A 190 9.74 11.08 -9.28
N GLU A 191 9.39 11.09 -8.00
CA GLU A 191 9.06 12.31 -7.26
C GLU A 191 10.23 13.28 -7.19
N GLU A 192 11.46 12.78 -7.04
CA GLU A 192 12.65 13.60 -6.92
C GLU A 192 12.98 14.31 -8.24
N ASP A 193 12.90 13.61 -9.37
CA ASP A 193 13.12 14.16 -10.71
C ASP A 193 12.04 15.17 -11.08
N TYR A 194 10.78 14.92 -10.70
CA TYR A 194 9.68 15.87 -10.86
C TYR A 194 9.96 17.18 -10.13
N LEU A 195 10.37 17.10 -8.86
CA LEU A 195 10.66 18.28 -8.05
C LEU A 195 11.84 19.06 -8.65
N LYS A 196 12.94 18.38 -9.01
CA LYS A 196 14.10 19.01 -9.65
C LYS A 196 13.74 19.72 -10.95
N LYS A 197 12.97 19.08 -11.83
CA LYS A 197 12.57 19.64 -13.13
C LYS A 197 11.78 20.94 -12.99
N ASN A 198 10.95 21.03 -11.95
CA ASN A 198 10.12 22.21 -11.68
C ASN A 198 10.79 23.22 -10.73
N GLY A 199 12.10 23.07 -10.47
CA GLY A 199 12.87 23.93 -9.59
C GLY A 199 12.34 23.94 -8.16
N ARG A 200 11.81 22.80 -7.71
CA ARG A 200 11.19 22.60 -6.41
C ARG A 200 12.12 21.93 -5.41
#